data_AF-A0A4R5KIU4-F1
#
_entry.id   AF-A0A4R5KIU4-F1
#
_cell.length_a   1.000
_cell.length_b   1.000
_cell.length_c   1.000
_cell.angle_alpha   90.00
_cell.angle_beta   90.00
_cell.angle_gamma   90.00
#
_symmetry.space_group_name_H-M   'P 1'
#
loop_
_entity.id
_entity.type
_entity.pdbx_description
1 polymer ?
#
loop_
_entity_poly.entity_id
_entity_poly.type
_entity_poly.pdbx_seq_one_letter_code
_entity_poly.pdbx_strand_id
1 'polypeptide(L)'
;MSRENQKQYGKSDTKKRVEHLGKQIIKENMSPEEREHLGSKWNTLHFKELYGLSSIQTTRNEGGTDMKPVAVLLETDIDIDDVPVIDVTIDKDTGINLETDIGSRQVKAGEEFCLSYYEFMFLVIRDEYAGFVSYGGYKAVCLSVKTAVKFDKREGKKSYEFLEIDEDLNFELLEVENSPGKFKLPIPTITFVQGKDEDGNGFSFGAIRDYLEAIDEKTEDGWKIKLKYMDSEDISRFQALIDKHAN
;
A
#
# COMPACT_ATOMS: atom_id res chain seq x y z
N MET A 1 -4.69 21.07 5.67
CA MET A 1 -6.14 20.92 5.41
C MET A 1 -6.73 20.00 6.48
N SER A 2 -7.93 20.30 7.01
CA SER A 2 -8.50 19.56 8.15
C SER A 2 -9.14 18.23 7.73
N ARG A 3 -9.23 17.30 8.70
CA ARG A 3 -9.77 15.93 8.61
C ARG A 3 -11.23 15.86 8.11
N GLU A 4 -11.95 16.98 8.06
CA GLU A 4 -13.41 17.03 7.89
C GLU A 4 -13.89 17.06 6.43
N ASN A 5 -13.02 17.40 5.46
CA ASN A 5 -13.46 17.72 4.09
C ASN A 5 -13.30 16.58 3.07
N GLN A 6 -12.86 15.38 3.46
CA GLN A 6 -12.69 14.26 2.52
C GLN A 6 -13.80 13.21 2.63
N LYS A 7 -14.55 13.01 1.54
CA LYS A 7 -15.54 11.93 1.40
C LYS A 7 -15.05 10.89 0.39
N GLN A 8 -14.75 9.68 0.85
CA GLN A 8 -14.42 8.53 -0.01
C GLN A 8 -15.60 8.13 -0.92
N TYR A 9 -15.31 7.82 -2.18
CA TYR A 9 -16.31 7.44 -3.18
C TYR A 9 -16.81 5.99 -3.01
N GLY A 10 -18.10 5.75 -3.28
CA GLY A 10 -18.70 4.42 -3.48
C GLY A 10 -18.46 3.39 -2.38
N LYS A 11 -19.22 3.43 -1.29
CA LYS A 11 -19.17 2.40 -0.24
C LYS A 11 -20.16 1.27 -0.55
N SER A 12 -19.65 0.03 -0.64
CA SER A 12 -20.49 -1.17 -0.62
C SER A 12 -21.27 -1.27 0.70
N ASP A 13 -22.34 -2.05 0.72
CA ASP A 13 -23.16 -2.19 1.93
C ASP A 13 -22.37 -2.82 3.10
N THR A 14 -21.48 -3.78 2.81
CA THR A 14 -20.52 -4.30 3.80
C THR A 14 -19.68 -3.19 4.43
N LYS A 15 -19.14 -2.25 3.62
CA LYS A 15 -18.34 -1.12 4.14
C LYS A 15 -19.17 -0.18 5.01
N LYS A 16 -20.45 0.04 4.67
CA LYS A 16 -21.37 0.84 5.49
C LYS A 16 -21.65 0.16 6.83
N ARG A 17 -21.84 -1.16 6.83
CA ARG A 17 -22.04 -1.96 8.06
C ARG A 17 -20.81 -1.96 8.96
N VAL A 18 -19.61 -2.17 8.41
CA VAL A 18 -18.34 -2.06 9.16
C VAL A 18 -18.21 -0.67 9.80
N GLU A 19 -18.49 0.39 9.05
CA GLU A 19 -18.44 1.76 9.58
C GLU A 19 -19.47 1.97 10.70
N HIS A 20 -20.66 1.40 10.57
CA HIS A 20 -21.71 1.51 11.57
C HIS A 20 -21.34 0.77 12.86
N LEU A 21 -20.85 -0.46 12.76
CA LEU A 21 -20.32 -1.24 13.87
C LEU A 21 -19.19 -0.49 14.59
N GLY A 22 -18.22 0.05 13.84
CA GLY A 22 -17.13 0.84 14.43
C GLY A 22 -17.63 2.07 15.19
N LYS A 23 -18.60 2.80 14.63
CA LYS A 23 -19.23 3.95 15.33
C LYS A 23 -19.99 3.53 16.58
N GLN A 24 -20.63 2.37 16.58
CA GLN A 24 -21.35 1.84 17.73
C GLN A 24 -20.37 1.47 18.86
N ILE A 25 -19.30 0.74 18.56
CA ILE A 25 -18.25 0.39 19.52
C ILE A 25 -17.68 1.64 20.18
N ILE A 26 -17.35 2.67 19.39
CA ILE A 26 -16.83 3.94 19.91
C ILE A 26 -17.85 4.60 20.84
N LYS A 27 -19.12 4.60 20.47
CA LYS A 27 -20.18 5.28 21.22
C LYS A 27 -20.54 4.56 22.53
N GLU A 28 -20.52 3.23 22.51
CA GLU A 28 -21.04 2.39 23.60
C GLU A 28 -19.94 1.93 24.57
N ASN A 29 -18.71 1.73 24.08
CA ASN A 29 -17.66 1.07 24.84
C ASN A 29 -16.42 1.93 25.14
N MET A 30 -16.38 3.18 24.66
CA MET A 30 -15.23 4.08 24.89
C MET A 30 -15.64 5.36 25.61
N SER A 31 -14.85 5.72 26.62
CA SER A 31 -14.91 7.00 27.33
C SER A 31 -14.49 8.18 26.43
N PRO A 32 -14.82 9.44 26.78
CA PRO A 32 -14.39 10.61 26.02
C PRO A 32 -12.86 10.73 25.87
N GLU A 33 -12.10 10.30 26.87
CA GLU A 33 -10.63 10.31 26.89
C GLU A 33 -10.07 9.28 25.91
N GLU A 34 -10.58 8.04 25.91
CA GLU A 34 -10.20 7.01 24.94
C GLU A 34 -10.55 7.40 23.50
N ARG A 35 -11.66 8.13 23.31
CA ARG A 35 -12.07 8.64 21.99
C ARG A 35 -11.10 9.68 21.44
N GLU A 36 -10.48 10.48 22.30
CA GLU A 36 -9.49 11.47 21.90
C GLU A 36 -8.23 10.81 21.33
N HIS A 37 -7.88 9.62 21.84
CA HIS A 37 -6.79 8.79 21.34
C HIS A 37 -7.07 8.08 20.01
N LEU A 38 -8.32 8.05 19.52
CA LEU A 38 -8.68 7.55 18.18
C LEU A 38 -8.29 8.52 17.04
N GLY A 39 -7.55 9.58 17.35
CA GLY A 39 -6.95 10.48 16.39
C GLY A 39 -5.96 9.75 15.49
N SER A 40 -6.36 9.49 14.23
CA SER A 40 -5.41 8.90 13.28
C SER A 40 -4.34 9.93 12.90
N LYS A 41 -3.08 9.57 13.14
CA LYS A 41 -1.84 10.22 12.75
C LYS A 41 -1.45 9.98 11.28
N TRP A 42 -2.38 9.56 10.42
CA TRP A 42 -2.11 9.37 8.99
C TRP A 42 -1.48 10.60 8.33
N ASN A 43 -1.77 11.79 8.85
CA ASN A 43 -1.28 13.07 8.34
C ASN A 43 0.17 13.38 8.73
N THR A 44 0.79 12.59 9.63
CA THR A 44 2.18 12.75 10.07
C THR A 44 3.14 11.81 9.35
N LEU A 45 2.63 10.91 8.50
CA LEU A 45 3.41 10.07 7.60
C LEU A 45 3.10 10.51 6.18
N HIS A 46 4.10 10.98 5.45
CA HIS A 46 3.97 11.48 4.09
C HIS A 46 4.55 10.46 3.12
N PHE A 47 3.72 9.99 2.21
CA PHE A 47 4.17 9.23 1.06
C PHE A 47 4.97 10.13 0.13
N LYS A 48 6.18 9.71 -0.20
CA LYS A 48 7.07 10.43 -1.12
C LYS A 48 7.14 9.70 -2.46
N GLU A 49 7.55 8.43 -2.44
CA GLU A 49 7.83 7.68 -3.66
C GLU A 49 7.69 6.16 -3.44
N LEU A 50 7.55 5.41 -4.54
CA LEU A 50 7.75 3.96 -4.58
C LEU A 50 9.01 3.63 -5.36
N TYR A 51 9.93 2.92 -4.73
CA TYR A 51 11.12 2.42 -5.40
C TYR A 51 10.83 1.17 -6.23
N GLY A 52 11.57 1.02 -7.33
CA GLY A 52 11.42 -0.10 -8.26
C GLY A 52 10.30 0.08 -9.28
N LEU A 53 9.78 1.31 -9.43
CA LEU A 53 8.89 1.68 -10.54
C LEU A 53 9.64 2.12 -11.80
N SER A 54 10.96 2.27 -11.74
CA SER A 54 11.80 2.54 -12.89
C SER A 54 11.83 1.32 -13.83
N SER A 55 11.59 1.54 -15.12
CA SER A 55 11.56 0.44 -16.10
C SER A 55 12.07 0.85 -17.47
N ILE A 56 12.52 -0.15 -18.23
CA ILE A 56 12.87 -0.03 -19.64
C ILE A 56 11.60 -0.16 -20.49
N GLN A 57 11.29 0.86 -21.29
CA GLN A 57 10.19 0.86 -22.27
C GLN A 57 10.37 -0.24 -23.32
N THR A 58 11.58 -0.45 -23.84
CA THR A 58 11.80 -1.48 -24.86
C THR A 58 11.36 -2.88 -24.39
N THR A 59 11.59 -3.23 -23.12
CA THR A 59 11.16 -4.52 -22.56
C THR A 59 9.67 -4.62 -22.24
N ARG A 60 8.99 -3.49 -21.99
CA ARG A 60 7.55 -3.47 -21.68
C ARG A 60 6.68 -3.81 -22.89
N ASN A 61 7.09 -3.34 -24.07
CA ASN A 61 6.35 -3.57 -25.31
C ASN A 61 6.41 -5.02 -25.80
N GLU A 62 7.38 -5.80 -25.32
CA GLU A 62 7.56 -7.23 -25.64
C GLU A 62 6.91 -8.17 -24.60
N GLY A 63 6.09 -7.63 -23.69
CA GLY A 63 5.31 -8.42 -22.72
C GLY A 63 5.89 -8.47 -21.30
N GLY A 64 7.05 -7.83 -21.05
CA GLY A 64 7.62 -7.69 -19.72
C GLY A 64 6.98 -6.54 -18.94
N THR A 65 5.80 -6.76 -18.35
CA THR A 65 5.06 -5.73 -17.59
C THR A 65 5.09 -5.90 -16.06
N ASP A 66 5.73 -6.95 -15.55
CA ASP A 66 5.75 -7.26 -14.12
C ASP A 66 6.88 -6.50 -13.38
N MET A 67 6.86 -5.17 -13.46
CA MET A 67 7.65 -4.33 -12.55
C MET A 67 6.84 -4.14 -11.28
N LYS A 68 7.24 -4.86 -10.23
CA LYS A 68 6.64 -4.75 -8.90
C LYS A 68 7.46 -3.75 -8.09
N PRO A 69 6.86 -2.67 -7.59
CA PRO A 69 7.53 -1.81 -6.61
C PRO A 69 8.10 -2.66 -5.46
N VAL A 70 9.28 -2.27 -5.00
CA VAL A 70 10.11 -3.06 -4.06
C VAL A 70 10.10 -2.42 -2.67
N ALA A 71 10.03 -1.09 -2.61
CA ALA A 71 9.98 -0.34 -1.37
C ALA A 71 9.16 0.95 -1.50
N VAL A 72 8.80 1.51 -0.35
CA VAL A 72 8.06 2.76 -0.15
C VAL A 72 9.00 3.74 0.54
N LEU A 73 9.13 4.94 0.00
CA LEU A 73 9.79 6.06 0.66
C LEU A 73 8.73 6.88 1.40
N LEU A 74 8.91 7.04 2.70
CA LEU A 74 8.10 7.89 3.56
C LEU A 74 8.94 9.00 4.19
N GLU A 75 8.28 10.07 4.59
CA GLU A 75 8.81 11.11 5.48
C GLU A 75 7.86 11.25 6.67
N THR A 76 8.36 11.56 7.86
CA THR A 76 7.51 11.74 9.03
C THR A 76 7.67 13.10 9.71
N ASP A 77 6.56 13.67 10.22
CA ASP A 77 6.57 14.91 11.00
C ASP A 77 6.92 14.69 12.47
N ILE A 78 7.00 13.43 12.93
CA ILE A 78 7.17 13.07 14.33
C ILE A 78 8.24 12.01 14.48
N ASP A 79 8.85 11.94 15.67
CA ASP A 79 9.71 10.80 16.00
C ASP A 79 8.87 9.52 16.07
N ILE A 80 9.40 8.44 15.49
CA ILE A 80 8.82 7.09 15.54
C ILE A 80 9.88 6.16 16.13
N ASP A 81 9.61 5.62 17.30
CA ASP A 81 10.62 4.85 18.05
C ASP A 81 10.76 3.39 17.59
N ASP A 82 9.80 2.88 16.84
CA ASP A 82 9.64 1.44 16.62
C ASP A 82 9.29 1.07 15.18
N VAL A 83 9.81 1.77 14.18
CA VAL A 83 9.60 1.43 12.75
C VAL A 83 10.02 -0.02 12.49
N PRO A 84 9.16 -0.86 11.89
CA PRO A 84 9.44 -2.28 11.73
C PRO A 84 10.60 -2.52 10.76
N VAL A 85 11.45 -3.49 11.10
CA VAL A 85 12.55 -3.96 10.26
C VAL A 85 12.40 -5.46 10.07
N ILE A 86 12.29 -5.91 8.82
CA ILE A 86 12.10 -7.32 8.47
C ILE A 86 13.21 -7.73 7.53
N ASP A 87 13.89 -8.84 7.84
CA ASP A 87 14.92 -9.37 6.97
C ASP A 87 14.31 -9.81 5.63
N VAL A 88 14.72 -9.13 4.56
CA VAL A 88 14.26 -9.36 3.18
C VAL A 88 14.61 -10.75 2.65
N THR A 89 15.52 -11.48 3.31
CA THR A 89 15.89 -12.85 2.97
C THR A 89 14.91 -13.89 3.51
N ILE A 90 14.00 -13.51 4.41
CA ILE A 90 12.97 -14.39 4.95
C ILE A 90 11.98 -14.73 3.84
N ASP A 91 11.83 -16.04 3.57
CA ASP A 91 10.97 -16.53 2.51
C ASP A 91 9.48 -16.32 2.87
N LYS A 92 8.79 -15.57 2.00
CA LYS A 92 7.34 -15.34 2.04
C LYS A 92 6.50 -16.63 2.13
N ASP A 93 7.02 -17.76 1.65
CA ASP A 93 6.39 -19.08 1.62
C ASP A 93 6.75 -19.94 2.86
N THR A 94 7.82 -19.60 3.59
CA THR A 94 8.11 -20.16 4.92
C THR A 94 7.41 -19.40 6.05
N GLY A 95 7.20 -18.09 5.85
CA GLY A 95 6.44 -17.21 6.74
C GLY A 95 7.35 -16.33 7.62
N ILE A 96 6.86 -15.14 7.96
CA ILE A 96 7.46 -14.25 8.95
C ILE A 96 6.94 -14.68 10.33
N ASN A 97 7.82 -15.00 11.27
CA ASN A 97 7.47 -15.23 12.67
C ASN A 97 7.36 -13.88 13.39
N LEU A 98 6.12 -13.48 13.73
CA LEU A 98 5.81 -12.19 14.33
C LEU A 98 6.58 -11.91 15.63
N GLU A 99 6.97 -12.94 16.39
CA GLU A 99 7.65 -12.78 17.69
C GLU A 99 9.18 -12.61 17.56
N THR A 100 9.77 -13.04 16.46
CA THR A 100 11.24 -13.18 16.35
C THR A 100 11.84 -12.51 15.12
N ASP A 101 11.05 -12.35 14.06
CA ASP A 101 11.52 -11.88 12.75
C ASP A 101 11.23 -10.39 12.50
N ILE A 102 10.55 -9.72 13.43
CA ILE A 102 10.23 -8.28 13.32
C ILE A 102 11.11 -7.52 14.32
N GLY A 103 12.17 -6.92 13.80
CA GLY A 103 12.96 -5.94 14.54
C GLY A 103 12.31 -4.55 14.51
N SER A 104 12.94 -3.60 15.18
CA SER A 104 12.53 -2.20 15.14
C SER A 104 13.73 -1.25 15.04
N ARG A 105 13.48 -0.08 14.46
CA ARG A 105 14.43 1.04 14.42
C ARG A 105 13.72 2.34 14.73
N GLN A 106 14.51 3.33 15.16
CA GLN A 106 14.02 4.69 15.37
C GLN A 106 14.16 5.50 14.08
N VAL A 107 13.20 6.39 13.83
CA VAL A 107 13.22 7.40 12.76
C VAL A 107 12.86 8.74 13.38
N LYS A 108 13.59 9.79 13.01
CA LYS A 108 13.38 11.15 13.55
C LYS A 108 12.41 11.97 12.70
N ALA A 109 11.77 12.96 13.34
CA ALA A 109 10.98 13.94 12.63
C ALA A 109 11.80 14.63 11.52
N GLY A 110 11.21 14.74 10.33
CA GLY A 110 11.81 15.26 9.10
C GLY A 110 12.70 14.27 8.35
N GLU A 111 12.87 13.03 8.84
CA GLU A 111 13.69 12.02 8.19
C GLU A 111 12.90 11.28 7.10
N GLU A 112 13.54 11.10 5.94
CA GLU A 112 13.06 10.20 4.89
C GLU A 112 13.57 8.77 5.15
N PHE A 113 12.69 7.78 5.06
CA PHE A 113 13.03 6.40 5.35
C PHE A 113 12.31 5.42 4.42
N CYS A 114 13.07 4.42 3.97
CA CYS A 114 12.60 3.39 3.07
C CYS A 114 12.04 2.19 3.84
N LEU A 115 10.94 1.63 3.36
CA LEU A 115 10.32 0.41 3.87
C LEU A 115 10.05 -0.56 2.73
N SER A 116 10.31 -1.84 2.94
CA SER A 116 9.71 -2.90 2.12
C SER A 116 8.18 -2.89 2.24
N TYR A 117 7.50 -3.64 1.37
CA TYR A 117 6.04 -3.77 1.39
C TYR A 117 5.49 -4.33 2.71
N TYR A 118 6.21 -5.26 3.34
CA TYR A 118 5.80 -5.84 4.61
C TYR A 118 6.05 -4.87 5.76
N GLU A 119 7.20 -4.22 5.81
CA GLU A 119 7.48 -3.20 6.82
C GLU A 119 6.47 -2.04 6.72
N PHE A 120 6.15 -1.58 5.51
CA PHE A 120 5.09 -0.61 5.27
C PHE A 120 3.76 -1.12 5.81
N MET A 121 3.36 -2.36 5.50
CA MET A 121 2.14 -2.98 6.01
C MET A 121 2.10 -2.96 7.54
N PHE A 122 3.13 -3.45 8.22
CA PHE A 122 3.19 -3.50 9.68
C PHE A 122 3.20 -2.12 10.33
N LEU A 123 3.79 -1.11 9.70
CA LEU A 123 3.76 0.25 10.19
C LEU A 123 2.34 0.84 10.06
N VAL A 124 1.73 0.78 8.87
CA VAL A 124 0.49 1.51 8.62
C VAL A 124 -0.76 0.84 9.18
N ILE A 125 -0.74 -0.48 9.46
CA ILE A 125 -1.90 -1.15 10.12
C ILE A 125 -2.08 -0.76 11.58
N ARG A 126 -1.08 -0.14 12.21
CA ARG A 126 -1.18 0.30 13.60
C ARG A 126 -2.35 1.26 13.78
N ASP A 127 -2.96 1.22 14.96
CA ASP A 127 -4.20 1.96 15.26
C ASP A 127 -4.07 3.45 14.98
N GLU A 128 -2.90 4.03 15.26
CA GLU A 128 -2.62 5.44 15.02
C GLU A 128 -2.61 5.80 13.54
N TYR A 129 -2.28 4.88 12.62
CA TYR A 129 -2.26 5.17 11.18
C TYR A 129 -3.50 4.64 10.44
N ALA A 130 -4.17 3.63 11.01
CA ALA A 130 -5.42 3.06 10.53
C ALA A 130 -5.42 2.65 9.03
N GLY A 131 -4.26 2.26 8.53
CA GLY A 131 -4.03 1.83 7.15
C GLY A 131 -3.80 2.95 6.13
N PHE A 132 -3.55 4.20 6.56
CA PHE A 132 -3.39 5.34 5.66
C PHE A 132 -2.15 6.18 5.96
N VAL A 133 -1.63 6.80 4.90
CA VAL A 133 -0.62 7.86 4.96
C VAL A 133 -1.01 9.04 4.05
N SER A 134 -0.43 10.20 4.32
CA SER A 134 -0.66 11.46 3.62
C SER A 134 0.03 11.50 2.25
N TYR A 135 -0.57 12.15 1.27
CA TYR A 135 0.09 12.57 0.03
C TYR A 135 -0.44 13.94 -0.38
N GLY A 136 0.45 14.93 -0.52
CA GLY A 136 0.06 16.31 -0.80
C GLY A 136 -0.92 16.92 0.23
N GLY A 137 -0.89 16.43 1.48
CA GLY A 137 -1.83 16.83 2.54
C GLY A 137 -3.19 16.14 2.49
N TYR A 138 -3.38 15.14 1.63
CA TYR A 138 -4.61 14.35 1.52
C TYR A 138 -4.44 12.95 2.10
N LYS A 139 -5.51 12.35 2.64
CA LYS A 139 -5.53 10.95 3.10
C LYS A 139 -5.65 10.04 1.88
N ALA A 140 -4.55 9.93 1.14
CA ALA A 140 -4.56 9.48 -0.24
C ALA A 140 -3.98 8.09 -0.42
N VAL A 141 -3.00 7.67 0.38
CA VAL A 141 -2.36 6.37 0.18
C VAL A 141 -2.86 5.42 1.24
N CYS A 142 -3.45 4.31 0.82
CA CYS A 142 -3.94 3.30 1.73
C CYS A 142 -3.32 1.93 1.44
N LEU A 143 -3.13 1.20 2.52
CA LEU A 143 -2.95 -0.23 2.46
C LEU A 143 -4.30 -0.86 2.12
N SER A 144 -4.35 -1.55 0.99
CA SER A 144 -5.40 -2.50 0.66
C SER A 144 -4.81 -3.90 0.79
N VAL A 145 -5.27 -4.65 1.79
CA VAL A 145 -5.08 -6.10 1.81
C VAL A 145 -6.12 -6.71 0.87
N LYS A 146 -5.65 -7.30 -0.23
CA LYS A 146 -6.54 -8.12 -1.06
C LYS A 146 -7.00 -9.29 -0.19
N THR A 147 -8.28 -9.30 0.16
CA THR A 147 -8.89 -10.40 0.91
C THR A 147 -8.74 -11.71 0.10
N ALA A 148 -8.32 -12.80 0.75
CA ALA A 148 -8.04 -14.05 0.06
C ALA A 148 -9.31 -14.61 -0.57
N VAL A 149 -9.09 -15.34 -1.67
CA VAL A 149 -10.12 -15.74 -2.62
C VAL A 149 -10.91 -16.91 -2.05
N LYS A 150 -12.19 -16.71 -1.74
CA LYS A 150 -13.15 -17.82 -1.65
C LYS A 150 -13.76 -18.02 -3.04
N PHE A 151 -13.67 -19.24 -3.57
CA PHE A 151 -14.26 -19.59 -4.86
C PHE A 151 -15.65 -20.16 -4.60
N ASP A 152 -16.69 -19.37 -4.83
CA ASP A 152 -18.05 -19.88 -4.73
C ASP A 152 -18.40 -20.65 -5.99
N LYS A 153 -18.38 -21.99 -5.90
CA LYS A 153 -18.65 -22.90 -7.02
C LYS A 153 -20.10 -22.82 -7.52
N ARG A 154 -21.04 -22.24 -6.76
CA ARG A 154 -22.48 -22.31 -7.08
C ARG A 154 -22.98 -21.20 -7.99
N GLU A 155 -22.35 -20.02 -7.99
CA GLU A 155 -22.84 -18.87 -8.79
C GLU A 155 -21.85 -18.33 -9.83
N GLY A 156 -20.63 -18.88 -9.90
CA GLY A 156 -19.59 -18.33 -10.78
C GLY A 156 -19.17 -16.89 -10.43
N LYS A 157 -19.61 -16.36 -9.28
CA LYS A 157 -19.24 -15.06 -8.75
C LYS A 157 -18.12 -15.21 -7.72
N LYS A 158 -17.09 -14.36 -7.87
CA LYS A 158 -15.99 -14.24 -6.89
C LYS A 158 -16.43 -13.24 -5.81
N SER A 159 -16.65 -13.70 -4.58
CA SER A 159 -16.86 -12.84 -3.41
C SER A 159 -15.64 -12.90 -2.49
N TYR A 160 -15.35 -11.76 -1.85
CA TYR A 160 -14.05 -11.42 -1.26
C TYR A 160 -14.18 -11.12 0.24
N GLU A 161 -14.55 -12.09 1.08
CA GLU A 161 -14.87 -11.78 2.48
C GLU A 161 -14.23 -12.79 3.44
N PHE A 162 -13.36 -12.29 4.33
CA PHE A 162 -12.92 -12.99 5.55
C PHE A 162 -13.77 -12.62 6.76
N LEU A 163 -14.68 -11.66 6.58
CA LEU A 163 -15.49 -11.07 7.63
C LEU A 163 -16.90 -10.95 7.06
N GLU A 164 -17.82 -11.74 7.58
CA GLU A 164 -19.25 -11.57 7.32
C GLU A 164 -19.83 -10.71 8.44
N ILE A 165 -20.64 -9.71 8.06
CA ILE A 165 -21.38 -8.88 9.03
C ILE A 165 -22.86 -8.94 8.66
N ASP A 166 -23.66 -9.53 9.55
CA ASP A 166 -25.09 -9.67 9.35
C ASP A 166 -25.84 -8.33 9.52
N GLU A 167 -27.17 -8.36 9.44
CA GLU A 167 -28.01 -7.16 9.61
C GLU A 167 -28.04 -6.63 11.04
N ASP A 168 -27.74 -7.49 12.01
CA ASP A 168 -27.71 -7.20 13.44
C ASP A 168 -26.30 -6.80 13.93
N LEU A 169 -25.34 -6.64 13.01
CA LEU A 169 -23.94 -6.29 13.23
C LEU A 169 -23.14 -7.36 13.99
N ASN A 170 -23.61 -8.60 14.05
CA ASN A 170 -22.77 -9.71 14.46
C ASN A 170 -21.75 -9.97 13.36
N PHE A 171 -20.52 -10.29 13.78
CA PHE A 171 -19.43 -10.58 12.85
C PHE A 171 -18.89 -11.98 13.05
N GLU A 172 -18.61 -12.66 11.95
CA GLU A 172 -17.93 -13.94 11.93
C GLU A 172 -16.68 -13.84 11.06
N LEU A 173 -15.54 -14.28 11.60
CA LEU A 173 -14.34 -14.47 10.80
C LEU A 173 -14.51 -15.77 10.02
N LEU A 174 -14.68 -15.66 8.70
CA LEU A 174 -14.88 -16.83 7.86
C LEU A 174 -13.56 -17.62 7.80
N GLU A 175 -13.53 -18.80 8.42
CA GLU A 175 -12.42 -19.73 8.25
C GLU A 175 -12.35 -20.15 6.77
N VAL A 176 -11.19 -19.92 6.16
CA VAL A 176 -10.90 -20.46 4.83
C VAL A 176 -10.60 -21.94 5.03
N GLU A 177 -11.61 -22.80 4.80
CA GLU A 177 -11.45 -24.25 4.84
C GLU A 177 -10.20 -24.66 4.02
N ASN A 178 -9.28 -25.32 4.72
CA ASN A 178 -8.06 -25.98 4.25
C ASN A 178 -7.85 -25.96 2.72
N SER A 179 -7.36 -24.82 2.21
CA SER A 179 -6.64 -24.85 0.93
C SER A 179 -5.33 -25.60 1.19
N PRO A 180 -4.98 -26.62 0.40
CA PRO A 180 -3.70 -27.31 0.54
C PRO A 180 -2.59 -26.33 0.19
N GLY A 181 -2.04 -25.67 1.21
CA GLY A 181 -1.08 -24.59 1.10
C GLY A 181 -1.34 -23.55 2.19
N LYS A 182 -0.45 -23.57 3.20
CA LYS A 182 -0.26 -22.63 4.32
C LYS A 182 -1.03 -21.30 4.19
N PHE A 183 -1.66 -20.85 5.28
CA PHE A 183 -2.14 -19.47 5.45
C PHE A 183 -1.09 -18.49 4.91
N LYS A 184 -1.33 -17.93 3.73
CA LYS A 184 -0.46 -16.91 3.16
C LYS A 184 -0.94 -15.57 3.69
N LEU A 185 -0.04 -14.81 4.31
CA LEU A 185 -0.33 -13.41 4.64
C LEU A 185 -0.88 -12.71 3.38
N PRO A 186 -1.95 -11.89 3.51
CA PRO A 186 -2.47 -11.16 2.39
C PRO A 186 -1.35 -10.32 1.76
N ILE A 187 -1.28 -10.28 0.44
CA ILE A 187 -0.27 -9.48 -0.24
C ILE A 187 -0.69 -8.01 -0.06
N PRO A 188 0.10 -7.18 0.64
CA PRO A 188 -0.20 -5.77 0.80
C PRO A 188 -0.20 -5.12 -0.58
N THR A 189 -1.26 -4.41 -0.91
CA THR A 189 -1.30 -3.55 -2.09
C THR A 189 -1.43 -2.11 -1.65
N ILE A 190 -0.63 -1.25 -2.27
CA ILE A 190 -0.69 0.19 -2.03
C ILE A 190 -1.62 0.74 -3.11
N THR A 191 -2.60 1.54 -2.69
CA THR A 191 -3.54 2.16 -3.63
C THR A 191 -3.74 3.62 -3.28
N PHE A 192 -3.90 4.44 -4.32
CA PHE A 192 -4.37 5.81 -4.14
C PHE A 192 -5.89 5.83 -4.02
N VAL A 193 -6.38 6.52 -3.00
CA VAL A 193 -7.80 6.77 -2.74
C VAL A 193 -8.23 7.94 -3.60
N GLN A 194 -9.40 7.83 -4.25
CA GLN A 194 -10.00 8.97 -4.94
C GLN A 194 -10.42 10.04 -3.92
N GLY A 195 -9.96 11.27 -4.15
CA GLY A 195 -10.25 12.44 -3.32
C GLY A 195 -11.43 13.25 -3.85
N LYS A 196 -11.90 14.19 -3.03
CA LYS A 196 -12.75 15.30 -3.45
C LYS A 196 -12.12 16.61 -3.01
N ASP A 197 -12.16 17.62 -3.88
CA ASP A 197 -11.69 18.96 -3.55
C ASP A 197 -12.71 19.72 -2.67
N GLU A 198 -12.40 20.96 -2.32
CA GLU A 198 -13.24 21.82 -1.46
C GLU A 198 -14.62 22.11 -2.10
N ASP A 199 -14.70 22.06 -3.43
CA ASP A 199 -15.92 22.27 -4.22
C ASP A 199 -16.71 20.96 -4.42
N GLY A 200 -16.20 19.83 -3.93
CA GLY A 200 -16.82 18.52 -4.03
C GLY A 200 -16.60 17.79 -5.36
N ASN A 201 -15.74 18.31 -6.24
CA ASN A 201 -15.34 17.66 -7.48
C ASN A 201 -14.39 16.49 -7.15
N GLY A 202 -14.66 15.34 -7.76
CA GLY A 202 -13.79 14.17 -7.62
C GLY A 202 -12.48 14.36 -8.35
N PHE A 203 -11.38 13.96 -7.72
CA PHE A 203 -10.08 13.91 -8.37
C PHE A 203 -9.38 12.58 -8.04
N SER A 204 -8.54 12.14 -8.98
CA SER A 204 -7.77 10.91 -8.87
C SER A 204 -6.30 11.27 -8.78
N PHE A 205 -5.58 10.64 -7.86
CA PHE A 205 -4.11 10.73 -7.81
C PHE A 205 -3.44 9.74 -8.80
N GLY A 206 -4.20 9.17 -9.74
CA GLY A 206 -3.73 8.15 -10.68
C GLY A 206 -3.58 6.76 -10.05
N ALA A 207 -3.12 5.79 -10.84
CA ALA A 207 -2.61 4.53 -10.33
C ALA A 207 -1.10 4.61 -10.17
N ILE A 208 -0.53 3.80 -9.27
CA ILE A 208 0.94 3.63 -9.14
C ILE A 208 1.59 3.33 -10.49
N ARG A 209 0.88 2.61 -11.37
CA ARG A 209 1.34 2.27 -12.73
C ARG A 209 1.48 3.49 -13.65
N ASP A 210 0.79 4.59 -13.38
CA ASP A 210 0.77 5.79 -14.22
C ASP A 210 2.01 6.68 -13.97
N TYR A 211 2.65 6.53 -12.81
CA TYR A 211 3.88 7.24 -12.43
C TYR A 211 5.15 6.44 -12.73
N LEU A 212 5.03 5.42 -13.57
CA LEU A 212 6.14 4.56 -13.95
C LEU A 212 7.11 5.35 -14.85
N GLU A 213 8.21 5.80 -14.26
CA GLU A 213 9.19 6.55 -14.99
C GLU A 213 10.01 5.62 -15.91
N ALA A 214 9.95 5.91 -17.21
CA ALA A 214 10.82 5.27 -18.17
C ALA A 214 12.26 5.75 -17.94
N ILE A 215 13.18 4.82 -17.71
CA ILE A 215 14.60 5.15 -17.59
C ILE A 215 15.28 5.32 -18.94
N ASP A 216 14.64 4.84 -19.99
CA ASP A 216 15.05 4.92 -21.39
C ASP A 216 14.12 5.82 -22.20
N GLU A 217 14.64 6.25 -23.35
CA GLU A 217 13.91 7.01 -24.35
C GLU A 217 14.34 6.59 -25.75
N LYS A 218 13.44 6.76 -26.72
CA LYS A 218 13.72 6.47 -28.13
C LYS A 218 14.33 7.72 -28.77
N THR A 219 15.56 7.58 -29.24
CA THR A 219 16.30 8.61 -29.99
C THR A 219 16.44 8.21 -31.46
N GLU A 220 17.02 9.08 -32.30
CA GLU A 220 17.28 8.78 -33.73
C GLU A 220 18.22 7.58 -33.90
N ASP A 221 19.13 7.36 -32.95
CA ASP A 221 20.11 6.25 -32.96
C ASP A 221 19.59 4.98 -32.27
N GLY A 222 18.31 4.94 -31.87
CA GLY A 222 17.73 3.84 -31.11
C GLY A 222 17.42 4.20 -29.65
N TRP A 223 17.18 3.17 -28.83
CA TRP A 223 16.88 3.35 -27.41
C TRP A 223 18.14 3.75 -26.62
N LYS A 224 18.03 4.73 -25.74
CA LYS A 224 19.12 5.17 -24.86
C LYS A 224 18.59 5.41 -23.45
N ILE A 225 19.43 5.21 -22.44
CA ILE A 225 19.15 5.60 -21.06
C ILE A 225 19.09 7.13 -20.97
N LYS A 226 18.08 7.68 -20.28
CA LYS A 226 17.96 9.12 -20.03
C LYS A 226 19.09 9.60 -19.12
N LEU A 227 19.58 10.81 -19.40
CA LEU A 227 20.74 11.40 -18.73
C LEU A 227 20.67 11.35 -17.18
N LYS A 228 19.50 11.65 -16.61
CA LYS A 228 19.30 11.65 -15.14
C LYS A 228 19.53 10.31 -14.45
N TYR A 229 19.60 9.22 -15.21
CA TYR A 229 19.85 7.88 -14.70
C TYR A 229 21.26 7.36 -15.00
N MET A 230 22.06 8.09 -15.78
CA MET A 230 23.39 7.64 -16.20
C MET A 230 24.36 7.47 -15.03
N ASP A 231 24.16 8.21 -13.94
CA ASP A 231 25.01 8.14 -12.75
C ASP A 231 24.46 7.16 -11.68
N SER A 232 23.38 6.43 -11.99
CA SER A 232 22.84 5.43 -11.07
C SER A 232 23.76 4.20 -11.00
N GLU A 233 24.08 3.73 -9.78
CA GLU A 233 24.98 2.59 -9.57
C GLU A 233 24.53 1.32 -10.33
N ASP A 234 23.22 1.15 -10.51
CA ASP A 234 22.62 0.00 -11.18
C ASP A 234 22.46 0.17 -12.70
N ILE A 235 22.89 1.30 -13.27
CA ILE A 235 22.59 1.62 -14.67
C ILE A 235 23.20 0.64 -15.68
N SER A 236 24.33 0.04 -15.33
CA SER A 236 25.06 -0.93 -16.16
C SER A 236 24.19 -2.13 -16.55
N ARG A 237 23.34 -2.61 -15.64
CA ARG A 237 22.39 -3.71 -15.91
C ARG A 237 21.34 -3.30 -16.94
N PHE A 238 20.86 -2.06 -16.87
CA PHE A 238 19.86 -1.55 -17.79
C PHE A 238 20.45 -1.25 -19.17
N GLN A 239 21.69 -0.74 -19.24
CA GLN A 239 22.41 -0.54 -20.49
C GLN A 239 22.59 -1.86 -21.25
N ALA A 240 22.98 -2.94 -20.56
CA ALA A 240 23.12 -4.26 -21.18
C ALA A 240 21.81 -4.79 -21.81
N LEU A 241 20.65 -4.42 -21.23
CA LEU A 241 19.35 -4.77 -21.79
C LEU A 241 19.05 -3.92 -23.04
N ILE A 242 19.34 -2.62 -23.04
CA ILE A 242 19.18 -1.78 -24.23
C ILE A 242 20.05 -2.32 -25.39
N ASP A 243 21.32 -2.63 -25.12
CA ASP A 243 22.26 -3.10 -26.14
C ASP A 243 21.84 -4.42 -26.79
N LYS A 244 21.16 -5.28 -26.02
CA LYS A 244 20.59 -6.55 -26.51
C LYS A 244 19.47 -6.34 -27.53
N HIS A 245 18.71 -5.24 -27.41
CA HIS A 245 17.58 -4.92 -28.28
C HIS A 245 17.91 -3.86 -29.35
N ALA A 246 19.15 -3.35 -29.36
CA ALA A 246 19.66 -2.42 -30.37
C ALA A 246 20.32 -3.12 -31.58
N ASN A 247 20.47 -4.46 -31.54
CA ASN A 247 20.97 -5.33 -32.63
C ASN A 247 19.89 -6.33 -33.06
#